data_AF-A0A2E9DWD5-F1
#
_entry.id   AF-A0A2E9DWD5-F1
#
_cell.length_a   1.000
_cell.length_b   1.000
_cell.length_c   1.000
_cell.angle_alpha   90.00
_cell.angle_beta   90.00
_cell.angle_gamma   90.00
#
_symmetry.space_group_name_H-M   'P 1'
#
loop_
_entity.id
_entity.type
_entity.pdbx_description
1 polymer ?
#
loop_
_entity_poly.entity_id
_entity_poly.type
_entity_poly.pdbx_seq_one_letter_code
_entity_poly.pdbx_strand_id
1 'polypeptide(L)'
;MFDTPSSNDEILQKVVQFEDMLKGKSFTFFDVDDYEKIVDYYIDVEMTSKAISALDFGLNQFPNDLTLSLIKVEVLNSKQLFDDSYRLLKSLEQFYPNNIDILFNLGKIYSITNRIQTAKIYFENTLNLIRVNDSYNDLLSDIAYEFLQIGQNFHAIEVMKRILEINPDDESTMMEIGIA
;
A
#
# COMPACT_ATOMS: atom_id res chain seq x y z
N MET A 1 -30.07 7.56 -25.03
CA MET A 1 -28.64 7.71 -24.75
C MET A 1 -28.51 7.27 -23.30
N PHE A 2 -27.94 6.10 -23.05
CA PHE A 2 -27.77 5.62 -21.68
C PHE A 2 -26.58 6.38 -21.10
N ASP A 3 -26.83 7.21 -20.09
CA ASP A 3 -25.76 7.79 -19.29
C ASP A 3 -25.05 6.62 -18.60
N THR A 4 -23.84 6.30 -19.06
CA THR A 4 -22.93 5.43 -18.31
C THR A 4 -22.69 6.10 -16.96
N PRO A 5 -22.93 5.40 -15.84
CA PRO A 5 -22.63 5.93 -14.51
C PRO A 5 -21.19 6.43 -14.46
N SER A 6 -20.95 7.55 -13.77
CA SER A 6 -19.57 7.94 -13.50
C SER A 6 -18.92 6.88 -12.61
N SER A 7 -17.59 6.74 -12.66
CA SER A 7 -16.86 5.77 -11.82
C SER A 7 -17.23 5.88 -10.33
N ASN A 8 -17.56 7.08 -9.85
CA ASN A 8 -17.99 7.33 -8.47
C ASN A 8 -19.41 6.81 -8.19
N ASP A 9 -20.31 6.86 -9.16
CA ASP A 9 -21.67 6.33 -9.01
C ASP A 9 -21.65 4.81 -8.88
N GLU A 10 -20.75 4.14 -9.61
CA GLU A 10 -20.56 2.69 -9.51
C GLU A 10 -20.05 2.28 -8.12
N ILE A 11 -19.02 2.95 -7.60
CA ILE A 11 -18.49 2.70 -6.25
C ILE A 11 -19.58 2.90 -5.20
N LEU A 12 -20.32 4.02 -5.28
CA LEU A 12 -21.40 4.30 -4.34
C LEU A 12 -22.50 3.23 -4.41
N GLN A 13 -22.83 2.72 -5.60
CA GLN A 13 -23.79 1.64 -5.76
C GLN A 13 -23.31 0.37 -5.05
N LYS A 14 -22.03 0.01 -5.19
CA LYS A 14 -21.44 -1.16 -4.51
C LYS A 14 -21.47 -1.02 -2.99
N VAL A 15 -21.17 0.16 -2.47
CA VAL A 15 -21.27 0.47 -1.04
C VAL A 15 -22.71 0.33 -0.54
N VAL A 16 -23.69 0.85 -1.28
CA VAL A 16 -25.12 0.70 -0.93
C VAL A 16 -25.53 -0.77 -0.93
N GLN A 17 -25.13 -1.55 -1.93
CA GLN A 17 -25.41 -2.98 -2.00
C GLN A 17 -24.79 -3.73 -0.82
N PHE A 18 -23.57 -3.38 -0.43
CA PHE A 18 -22.88 -3.97 0.70
C PHE A 18 -23.59 -3.66 2.02
N GLU A 19 -24.00 -2.41 2.23
CA GLU A 19 -24.78 -1.98 3.39
C GLU A 19 -26.16 -2.67 3.49
N ASP A 20 -26.83 -2.91 2.36
CA ASP A 20 -28.09 -3.64 2.34
C ASP A 20 -27.89 -5.13 2.61
N MET A 21 -26.78 -5.72 2.12
CA MET A 21 -26.40 -7.09 2.44
C MET A 21 -26.13 -7.25 3.95
N LEU A 22 -25.40 -6.33 4.58
CA LEU A 22 -25.14 -6.34 6.02
C LEU A 22 -26.44 -6.26 6.86
N LYS A 23 -27.47 -5.60 6.33
CA LYS A 23 -28.80 -5.50 6.95
C LYS A 23 -29.71 -6.70 6.65
N GLY A 24 -29.22 -7.70 5.91
CA GLY A 24 -30.00 -8.86 5.50
C GLY A 24 -31.12 -8.53 4.49
N LYS A 25 -31.03 -7.39 3.80
CA LYS A 25 -32.05 -6.95 2.83
C LYS A 25 -31.80 -7.49 1.44
N SER A 26 -30.56 -7.81 1.11
CA SER A 26 -30.17 -8.35 -0.19
C SER A 26 -29.15 -9.46 -0.04
N PHE A 27 -29.06 -10.30 -1.06
CA PHE A 27 -27.92 -11.20 -1.28
C PHE A 27 -27.21 -10.71 -2.53
N THR A 28 -26.03 -10.12 -2.36
CA THR A 28 -25.21 -9.59 -3.45
C THR A 28 -23.87 -10.30 -3.44
N PHE A 29 -23.40 -10.72 -4.61
CA PHE A 29 -22.06 -11.25 -4.78
C PHE A 29 -21.09 -10.10 -5.07
N PHE A 30 -19.95 -10.11 -4.40
CA PHE A 30 -18.87 -9.15 -4.60
C PHE A 30 -17.60 -9.92 -4.98
N ASP A 31 -16.88 -9.44 -5.98
CA ASP A 31 -15.53 -9.92 -6.28
C ASP A 31 -14.48 -9.13 -5.47
N VAL A 32 -13.20 -9.39 -5.74
CA VAL A 32 -12.09 -8.74 -5.03
C VAL A 32 -12.07 -7.24 -5.30
N ASP A 33 -12.17 -6.84 -6.57
CA ASP A 33 -12.18 -5.43 -6.99
C ASP A 33 -13.34 -4.65 -6.36
N ASP A 34 -14.50 -5.29 -6.21
CA ASP A 34 -15.62 -4.70 -5.48
C ASP A 34 -15.28 -4.44 -4.01
N TYR A 35 -14.65 -5.41 -3.33
CA TYR A 35 -14.24 -5.24 -1.94
C TYR A 35 -13.18 -4.14 -1.78
N GLU A 36 -12.20 -4.08 -2.68
CA GLU A 36 -11.19 -3.02 -2.72
C GLU A 36 -11.87 -1.64 -2.83
N LYS A 37 -12.72 -1.43 -3.83
CA LYS A 37 -13.47 -0.18 -4.02
C LYS A 37 -14.32 0.20 -2.79
N ILE A 38 -14.97 -0.77 -2.16
CA ILE A 38 -15.79 -0.53 -0.96
C ILE A 38 -14.91 -0.12 0.22
N VAL A 39 -13.76 -0.79 0.41
CA VAL A 39 -12.80 -0.48 1.48
C VAL A 39 -12.24 0.93 1.28
N ASP A 40 -11.76 1.25 0.08
CA ASP A 40 -11.21 2.55 -0.28
C ASP A 40 -12.23 3.66 -0.04
N TYR A 41 -13.47 3.47 -0.50
CA TYR A 41 -14.53 4.44 -0.25
C TYR A 41 -14.72 4.72 1.25
N TYR A 42 -14.76 3.68 2.09
CA TYR A 42 -14.91 3.88 3.53
C TYR A 42 -13.69 4.55 4.16
N ILE A 43 -12.49 4.33 3.64
CA ILE A 43 -11.27 5.03 4.07
C ILE A 43 -11.37 6.51 3.71
N ASP A 44 -11.75 6.84 2.47
CA ASP A 44 -11.88 8.20 1.96
C ASP A 44 -12.90 9.04 2.76
N VAL A 45 -13.98 8.41 3.24
CA VAL A 45 -14.99 9.07 4.09
C VAL A 45 -14.73 8.92 5.59
N GLU A 46 -13.51 8.53 5.98
CA GLU A 46 -13.04 8.37 7.36
C GLU A 46 -13.87 7.37 8.21
N MET A 47 -14.58 6.44 7.57
CA MET A 47 -15.35 5.38 8.23
C MET A 47 -14.51 4.12 8.46
N THR A 48 -13.39 4.26 9.19
CA THR A 48 -12.39 3.19 9.38
C THR A 48 -12.97 1.87 9.88
N SER A 49 -13.93 1.90 10.82
CA SER A 49 -14.57 0.67 11.32
C SER A 49 -15.31 -0.11 10.22
N LYS A 50 -15.92 0.61 9.27
CA LYS A 50 -16.61 -0.01 8.13
C LYS A 50 -15.63 -0.53 7.09
N ALA A 51 -14.55 0.21 6.82
CA ALA A 51 -13.46 -0.27 5.96
C ALA A 51 -12.92 -1.62 6.45
N ILE A 52 -12.62 -1.72 7.76
CA ILE A 52 -12.16 -2.96 8.37
C ILE A 52 -13.21 -4.07 8.23
N SER A 53 -14.49 -3.76 8.46
CA SER A 53 -15.55 -4.75 8.29
C SER A 53 -15.63 -5.26 6.86
N ALA A 54 -15.59 -4.36 5.86
CA ALA A 54 -15.61 -4.73 4.44
C ALA A 54 -14.41 -5.61 4.07
N LEU A 55 -13.23 -5.23 4.54
CA LEU A 55 -12.00 -5.99 4.36
C LEU A 55 -12.09 -7.40 4.97
N ASP A 56 -12.61 -7.53 6.19
CA ASP A 56 -12.80 -8.82 6.85
C ASP A 56 -13.81 -9.70 6.07
N PHE A 57 -14.88 -9.12 5.52
CA PHE A 57 -15.80 -9.84 4.64
C PHE A 57 -15.13 -10.32 3.36
N GLY A 58 -14.33 -9.47 2.72
CA GLY A 58 -13.56 -9.83 1.52
C GLY A 58 -12.58 -10.95 1.80
N LEU A 59 -11.77 -10.84 2.85
CA LEU A 59 -10.79 -11.86 3.24
C LEU A 59 -11.42 -13.18 3.70
N ASN A 60 -12.63 -13.16 4.26
CA ASN A 60 -13.34 -14.40 4.57
C ASN A 60 -13.74 -15.18 3.30
N GLN A 61 -13.99 -14.48 2.19
CA GLN A 61 -14.34 -15.11 0.91
C GLN A 61 -13.10 -15.41 0.05
N PHE A 62 -12.10 -14.54 0.12
CA PHE A 62 -10.86 -14.59 -0.65
C PHE A 62 -9.63 -14.57 0.27
N PRO A 63 -9.41 -15.63 1.09
CA PRO A 63 -8.42 -15.61 2.17
C PRO A 63 -6.95 -15.53 1.72
N ASN A 64 -6.67 -15.78 0.44
CA ASN A 64 -5.32 -15.77 -0.13
C ASN A 64 -5.15 -14.67 -1.19
N ASP A 65 -6.12 -13.75 -1.31
CA ASP A 65 -6.01 -12.65 -2.25
C ASP A 65 -4.91 -11.67 -1.83
N LEU A 66 -4.05 -11.32 -2.78
CA LEU A 66 -2.88 -10.49 -2.51
C LEU A 66 -3.27 -9.05 -2.17
N THR A 67 -4.18 -8.46 -2.95
CA THR A 67 -4.60 -7.06 -2.79
C THR A 67 -5.26 -6.86 -1.43
N LEU A 68 -6.25 -7.69 -1.08
CA LEU A 68 -6.89 -7.61 0.23
C LEU A 68 -5.91 -7.88 1.38
N SER A 69 -4.93 -8.76 1.17
CA SER A 69 -3.88 -9.01 2.17
C SER A 69 -2.96 -7.80 2.37
N LEU A 70 -2.63 -7.06 1.32
CA LEU A 70 -1.83 -5.84 1.39
C LEU A 70 -2.60 -4.70 2.08
N ILE A 71 -3.89 -4.53 1.77
CA ILE A 71 -4.76 -3.58 2.50
C ILE A 71 -4.81 -3.94 3.99
N LYS A 72 -4.86 -5.23 4.35
CA LYS A 72 -4.77 -5.67 5.74
C LYS A 72 -3.43 -5.33 6.39
N VAL A 73 -2.32 -5.43 5.66
CA VAL A 73 -1.00 -4.98 6.15
C VAL A 73 -1.04 -3.50 6.52
N GLU A 74 -1.62 -2.65 5.68
CA GLU A 74 -1.76 -1.21 5.95
C GLU A 74 -2.63 -0.92 7.19
N VAL A 75 -3.75 -1.64 7.32
CA VAL A 75 -4.62 -1.56 8.52
C VAL A 75 -3.87 -2.00 9.79
N LEU A 76 -3.05 -3.05 9.72
CA LEU A 76 -2.24 -3.50 10.86
C LEU A 76 -1.16 -2.46 11.20
N ASN A 77 -0.49 -1.90 10.20
CA ASN A 77 0.55 -0.89 10.37
C ASN A 77 0.01 0.41 10.98
N SER A 78 -1.13 0.91 10.50
CA SER A 78 -1.78 2.12 11.06
C SER A 78 -2.20 1.95 12.52
N LYS A 79 -2.53 0.71 12.93
CA LYS A 79 -2.82 0.34 14.33
C LYS A 79 -1.57 0.01 15.15
N GLN A 80 -0.38 0.13 14.57
CA GLN A 80 0.91 -0.23 15.19
C GLN A 80 1.00 -1.73 15.58
N LEU A 81 0.21 -2.60 14.93
CA LEU A 81 0.25 -4.05 15.11
C LEU A 81 1.35 -4.66 14.23
N PHE A 82 2.58 -4.19 14.43
CA PHE A 82 3.73 -4.50 13.58
C PHE A 82 4.09 -5.99 13.56
N ASP A 83 3.87 -6.72 14.65
CA ASP A 83 4.14 -8.16 14.72
C ASP A 83 3.18 -8.99 13.86
N ASP A 84 1.90 -8.60 13.82
CA ASP A 84 0.90 -9.24 12.95
C ASP A 84 1.18 -8.92 11.49
N SER A 85 1.47 -7.64 11.20
CA SER A 85 1.85 -7.17 9.87
C SER A 85 3.08 -7.93 9.34
N TYR A 86 4.12 -8.05 10.17
CA TYR A 86 5.32 -8.83 9.86
C TYR A 86 5.01 -10.28 9.50
N ARG A 87 4.19 -10.97 10.31
CA ARG A 87 3.83 -12.37 10.04
C ARG A 87 3.10 -12.52 8.71
N LEU A 88 2.15 -11.64 8.43
CA LEU A 88 1.41 -11.65 7.17
C LEU A 88 2.35 -11.38 5.99
N LEU A 89 3.17 -10.34 6.06
CA LEU A 89 4.15 -10.01 5.02
C LEU A 89 5.14 -11.15 4.76
N LYS A 90 5.69 -11.77 5.81
CA LYS A 90 6.61 -12.92 5.66
C LYS A 90 5.91 -14.15 5.08
N SER A 91 4.61 -14.31 5.29
CA SER A 91 3.84 -15.34 4.61
C SER A 91 3.68 -15.00 3.13
N LEU A 92 3.30 -13.77 2.80
CA LEU A 92 3.10 -13.33 1.42
C LEU A 92 4.40 -13.39 0.60
N GLU A 93 5.53 -12.98 1.17
CA GLU A 93 6.84 -13.00 0.52
C GLU A 93 7.26 -14.41 0.06
N GLN A 94 6.82 -15.47 0.75
CA GLN A 94 7.10 -16.84 0.32
C GLN A 94 6.46 -17.18 -1.03
N PHE A 95 5.32 -16.57 -1.34
CA PHE A 95 4.59 -16.77 -2.59
C PHE A 95 4.94 -15.69 -3.63
N TYR A 96 5.25 -14.48 -3.18
CA TYR A 96 5.48 -13.30 -4.02
C TYR A 96 6.82 -12.62 -3.66
N PRO A 97 7.97 -13.30 -3.84
CA PRO A 97 9.27 -12.82 -3.33
C PRO A 97 9.79 -11.54 -4.00
N ASN A 98 9.26 -11.17 -5.17
CA ASN A 98 9.65 -9.98 -5.93
C ASN A 98 8.51 -8.96 -6.02
N ASN A 99 7.48 -9.05 -5.18
CA ASN A 99 6.46 -8.02 -5.13
C ASN A 99 6.99 -6.79 -4.36
N ILE A 100 6.91 -5.64 -5.00
CA ILE A 100 7.49 -4.38 -4.52
C ILE A 100 6.82 -3.94 -3.21
N ASP A 101 5.50 -4.03 -3.11
CA ASP A 101 4.74 -3.61 -1.93
C ASP A 101 5.09 -4.45 -0.70
N ILE A 102 5.24 -5.77 -0.87
CA ILE A 102 5.67 -6.68 0.20
C ILE A 102 7.08 -6.34 0.67
N LEU A 103 8.04 -6.21 -0.25
CA LEU A 103 9.42 -5.92 0.09
C LEU A 103 9.56 -4.55 0.76
N PHE A 104 8.88 -3.53 0.22
CA PHE A 104 8.89 -2.19 0.78
C PHE A 104 8.31 -2.16 2.19
N ASN A 105 7.13 -2.77 2.40
CA ASN A 105 6.52 -2.83 3.73
C ASN A 105 7.36 -3.65 4.73
N LEU A 106 8.01 -4.73 4.32
CA LEU A 106 8.98 -5.45 5.18
C LEU A 106 10.15 -4.56 5.58
N GLY A 107 10.69 -3.78 4.64
CA GLY A 107 11.72 -2.78 4.92
C GLY A 107 11.27 -1.78 5.99
N LYS A 108 10.05 -1.24 5.88
CA LYS A 108 9.46 -0.33 6.86
C LYS A 108 9.32 -0.97 8.25
N ILE A 109 8.86 -2.22 8.31
CA ILE A 109 8.79 -2.96 9.59
C ILE A 109 10.18 -3.13 10.21
N TYR A 110 11.20 -3.47 9.42
CA TYR A 110 12.57 -3.57 9.91
C TYR A 110 13.15 -2.21 10.33
N SER A 111 12.78 -1.13 9.66
CA SER A 111 13.13 0.25 10.02
C SER A 111 12.57 0.60 11.41
N ILE A 112 11.26 0.46 11.60
CA ILE A 112 10.56 0.76 12.86
C ILE A 112 11.04 -0.12 14.03
N THR A 113 11.41 -1.36 13.76
CA THR A 113 11.97 -2.29 14.78
C THR A 113 13.48 -2.17 14.97
N ASN A 114 14.10 -1.09 14.46
CA ASN A 114 15.51 -0.74 14.59
C ASN A 114 16.49 -1.82 14.04
N ARG A 115 16.06 -2.60 13.05
CA ARG A 115 16.89 -3.57 12.31
C ARG A 115 17.43 -2.94 11.03
N ILE A 116 18.20 -1.87 11.21
CA ILE A 116 18.68 -0.96 10.18
C ILE A 116 19.31 -1.67 8.96
N GLN A 117 20.21 -2.63 9.19
CA GLN A 117 20.89 -3.33 8.09
C GLN A 117 19.94 -4.20 7.29
N THR A 118 18.95 -4.82 7.94
CA THR A 118 17.94 -5.61 7.25
C THR A 118 17.01 -4.69 6.47
N ALA A 119 16.52 -3.59 7.07
CA ALA A 119 15.70 -2.60 6.39
C ALA A 119 16.36 -2.10 5.10
N LYS A 120 17.65 -1.74 5.19
CA LYS A 120 18.46 -1.34 4.03
C LYS A 120 18.41 -2.36 2.90
N ILE A 121 18.64 -3.65 3.19
CA ILE A 121 18.64 -4.72 2.16
C ILE A 121 17.27 -4.79 1.46
N TYR A 122 16.17 -4.69 2.21
CA TYR A 122 14.83 -4.70 1.62
C TYR A 122 14.60 -3.47 0.72
N PHE A 123 14.97 -2.27 1.17
CA PHE A 123 14.84 -1.06 0.35
C PHE A 123 15.72 -1.11 -0.91
N GLU A 124 16.94 -1.63 -0.83
CA GLU A 124 17.80 -1.85 -2.01
C GLU A 124 17.17 -2.84 -3.00
N ASN A 125 16.59 -3.94 -2.50
CA ASN A 125 15.87 -4.89 -3.34
C ASN A 125 14.64 -4.26 -4.02
N THR A 126 13.85 -3.48 -3.27
CA THR A 126 12.72 -2.71 -3.79
C THR A 126 13.18 -1.77 -4.90
N LEU A 127 14.25 -0.98 -4.69
CA LEU A 127 14.79 -0.08 -5.71
C LEU A 127 15.24 -0.81 -6.98
N ASN A 128 15.89 -1.97 -6.84
CA ASN A 128 16.33 -2.76 -7.98
C ASN A 128 15.15 -3.23 -8.85
N LEU A 129 14.00 -3.53 -8.24
CA LEU A 129 12.78 -3.89 -8.96
C LEU A 129 12.12 -2.65 -9.62
N ILE A 130 12.10 -1.50 -8.95
CA ILE A 130 11.59 -0.26 -9.54
C ILE A 130 12.45 0.19 -10.73
N ARG A 131 13.76 -0.11 -10.74
CA ARG A 131 14.63 0.18 -11.90
C ARG A 131 14.25 -0.56 -13.17
N VAL A 132 13.58 -1.70 -13.06
CA VAL A 132 13.13 -2.49 -14.21
C VAL A 132 11.65 -2.29 -14.51
N ASN A 133 10.92 -1.56 -13.66
CA ASN A 133 9.51 -1.24 -13.84
C ASN A 133 9.19 0.19 -13.37
N ASP A 134 9.15 1.11 -14.32
CA ASP A 134 8.91 2.53 -14.08
C ASP A 134 7.50 2.84 -13.55
N SER A 135 6.55 1.89 -13.58
CA SER A 135 5.20 2.09 -13.02
C SER A 135 5.20 2.32 -11.50
N TYR A 136 6.32 2.05 -10.84
CA TYR A 136 6.50 2.23 -9.39
C TYR A 136 7.39 3.43 -9.04
N ASN A 137 7.68 4.32 -10.00
CA ASN A 137 8.51 5.49 -9.73
C ASN A 137 7.90 6.43 -8.67
N ASP A 138 6.59 6.39 -8.47
CA ASP A 138 5.90 7.17 -7.42
C ASP A 138 6.33 6.75 -6.00
N LEU A 139 6.86 5.53 -5.80
CA LEU A 139 7.40 5.07 -4.52
C LEU A 139 8.82 5.58 -4.21
N LEU A 140 9.49 6.24 -5.17
CA LEU A 140 10.89 6.67 -4.97
C LEU A 140 11.02 7.67 -3.83
N SER A 141 10.08 8.61 -3.69
CA SER A 141 10.07 9.60 -2.60
C SER A 141 9.94 8.90 -1.24
N ASP A 142 9.04 7.94 -1.12
CA ASP A 142 8.86 7.17 0.11
C ASP A 142 10.11 6.36 0.47
N ILE A 143 10.78 5.75 -0.53
CA ILE A 143 12.03 4.99 -0.30
C ILE A 143 13.17 5.92 0.12
N ALA A 144 13.30 7.10 -0.51
CA ALA A 144 14.28 8.10 -0.11
C ALA A 144 14.07 8.53 1.35
N TYR A 145 12.82 8.80 1.72
CA TYR A 145 12.45 9.10 3.10
C TYR A 145 12.82 7.98 4.07
N GLU A 146 12.50 6.73 3.75
CA GLU A 146 12.85 5.58 4.60
C GLU A 146 14.37 5.42 4.76
N PHE A 147 15.17 5.66 3.71
CA PHE A 147 16.64 5.68 3.83
C PHE A 147 17.13 6.78 4.78
N LEU A 148 16.52 7.97 4.80
CA LEU A 148 16.84 9.01 5.77
C LEU A 148 16.49 8.57 7.19
N GLN A 149 15.33 7.93 7.40
CA GLN A 149 14.91 7.44 8.73
C GLN A 149 15.93 6.45 9.32
N ILE A 150 16.54 5.62 8.47
CA ILE A 150 17.56 4.65 8.90
C ILE A 150 19.01 5.18 8.81
N GLY A 151 19.19 6.49 8.60
CA GLY A 151 20.48 7.18 8.58
C GLY A 151 21.36 6.85 7.37
N GLN A 152 20.78 6.35 6.27
CA GLN A 152 21.48 6.02 5.03
C GLN A 152 21.43 7.19 4.02
N ASN A 153 21.90 8.37 4.42
CA ASN A 153 21.80 9.62 3.63
C ASN A 153 22.34 9.46 2.20
N PHE A 154 23.45 8.74 2.01
CA PHE A 154 23.99 8.49 0.68
C PHE A 154 22.99 7.76 -0.23
N HIS A 155 22.28 6.75 0.30
CA HIS A 155 21.29 6.00 -0.50
C HIS A 155 20.08 6.88 -0.79
N ALA A 156 19.63 7.67 0.18
CA ALA A 156 18.55 8.64 -0.01
C ALA A 156 18.87 9.64 -1.13
N ILE A 157 20.07 10.24 -1.10
CA ILE A 157 20.52 11.20 -2.14
C ILE A 157 20.59 10.53 -3.52
N GLU A 158 21.06 9.29 -3.62
CA GLU A 158 21.07 8.56 -4.90
C GLU A 158 19.65 8.31 -5.43
N VAL A 159 18.68 8.02 -4.55
CA VAL A 159 17.27 7.89 -4.95
C VAL A 159 16.70 9.23 -5.39
N MET A 160 16.95 10.29 -4.64
CA MET A 160 16.47 11.65 -4.97
C MET A 160 17.05 12.15 -6.30
N LYS A 161 18.31 11.86 -6.61
CA LYS A 161 18.88 12.14 -7.94
C LYS A 161 18.09 11.47 -9.05
N ARG A 162 17.69 10.20 -8.86
CA ARG A 162 16.85 9.49 -9.83
C ARG A 162 15.47 10.14 -9.99
N ILE A 163 14.87 10.63 -8.90
CA ILE A 163 13.61 11.39 -8.98
C ILE A 163 13.81 12.63 -9.88
N LEU A 164 14.89 13.38 -9.69
CA LEU A 164 15.21 14.55 -10.52
C LEU A 164 15.60 14.20 -11.96
N GLU A 165 16.10 13.00 -12.24
CA GLU A 165 16.30 12.52 -13.61
C GLU A 165 14.96 12.26 -14.32
N ILE A 166 13.95 11.77 -13.59
CA ILE A 166 12.60 11.50 -14.11
C ILE A 166 11.78 12.80 -14.22
N ASN A 167 11.80 13.62 -13.17
CA ASN A 167 11.12 14.90 -13.08
C ASN A 167 12.11 15.98 -12.62
N PRO A 168 12.80 16.66 -13.56
CA PRO A 168 13.78 17.69 -13.22
C PRO A 168 13.22 18.90 -12.49
N ASP A 169 11.90 19.10 -12.49
CA ASP A 169 11.22 20.24 -11.85
C ASP A 169 10.59 19.86 -10.50
N ASP A 170 10.96 18.71 -9.91
CA ASP A 170 10.47 18.28 -8.60
C ASP A 170 11.04 19.15 -7.45
N GLU A 171 10.35 20.25 -7.14
CA GLU A 171 10.77 21.22 -6.12
C GLU A 171 10.94 20.58 -4.73
N SER A 172 10.10 19.60 -4.38
CA SER A 172 10.18 18.89 -3.09
C SER A 172 11.51 18.18 -2.95
N THR A 173 11.89 17.40 -3.96
CA THR A 173 13.14 16.66 -3.99
C THR A 173 14.36 17.58 -4.02
N MET A 174 14.28 18.72 -4.74
CA MET A 174 15.36 19.72 -4.71
C MET A 174 15.59 20.28 -3.31
N MET A 175 14.52 20.57 -2.57
CA MET A 175 14.60 21.06 -1.20
C MET A 175 15.21 19.99 -0.27
N GLU A 176 14.75 18.74 -0.41
CA GLU A 176 15.21 17.62 0.42
C GLU A 176 16.70 17.27 0.21
N ILE A 177 17.20 17.29 -1.03
CA ILE A 177 18.63 17.09 -1.31
C ILE A 177 19.50 18.17 -0.65
N GLY A 178 19.02 19.42 -0.56
CA GLY A 178 19.77 20.52 0.03
C GLY A 178 19.96 20.40 1.55
N ILE A 179 19.17 19.56 2.22
CA ILE A 179 19.17 19.39 3.68
C ILE A 179 19.64 17.99 4.14
N ALA A 180 19.76 17.02 3.21
CA ALA A 180 20.19 15.64 3.47
C ALA A 180 21.70 15.47 3.68
#